data_AF-A0A1E4I8X6-F1
#
_entry.id   AF-A0A1E4I8X6-F1
#
_cell.length_a   1.000
_cell.length_b   1.000
_cell.length_c   1.000
_cell.angle_alpha   90.00
_cell.angle_beta   90.00
_cell.angle_gamma   90.00
#
_symmetry.space_group_name_H-M   'P 1'
#
loop_
_entity.id
_entity.type
_entity.pdbx_description
1 polymer ?
#
loop_
_entity_poly.entity_id
_entity_poly.type
_entity_poly.pdbx_seq_one_letter_code
_entity_poly.pdbx_strand_id
1 'polypeptide(L)'
;MQFRFHLLGASPSLIGLITGIKPVMEIRRERRKPGRPAKGDRVFTGVRLPREYRAAAEALARRDGLDVTDVVTRMVGESLGLPIPDYCLPKPTSQQEELPLNKAS
;
A
#
# COMPACT_ATOMS: atom_id res chain seq x y z
N MET A 1 42.02 -0.20 62.63
CA MET A 1 41.44 -1.19 61.69
C MET A 1 41.25 -0.50 60.34
N GLN A 2 41.90 -1.04 59.32
CA GLN A 2 41.92 -0.51 57.96
C GLN A 2 40.62 -0.86 57.23
N PHE A 3 40.00 0.09 56.55
CA PHE A 3 39.10 -0.19 55.43
C PHE A 3 39.45 0.74 54.27
N ARG A 4 40.08 0.16 53.25
CA ARG A 4 40.34 0.76 51.94
C ARG A 4 39.03 0.69 51.14
N PHE A 5 38.45 1.84 50.82
CA PHE A 5 37.54 1.95 49.68
C PHE A 5 38.31 2.56 48.52
N HIS A 6 38.42 1.77 47.45
CA HIS A 6 39.03 2.14 46.19
C HIS A 6 37.92 2.50 45.19
N LEU A 7 38.23 3.49 44.35
CA LEU A 7 37.51 3.97 43.15
C LEU A 7 36.22 4.77 43.39
N LEU A 8 36.27 6.06 43.04
CA LEU A 8 35.82 6.50 41.71
C LEU A 8 36.28 7.94 41.44
N GLY A 9 36.67 8.16 40.19
CA GLY A 9 37.43 9.31 39.72
C GLY A 9 36.72 10.65 39.90
N ALA A 10 37.54 11.65 40.21
CA ALA A 10 37.21 13.05 40.06
C ALA A 10 36.87 13.34 38.59
N SER A 11 35.76 14.02 38.37
CA SER A 11 35.66 14.94 37.24
C SER A 11 34.63 16.02 37.55
N PRO A 12 35.07 17.19 38.04
CA PRO A 12 34.28 18.39 37.95
C PRO A 12 34.76 19.22 36.76
N SER A 13 33.82 19.99 36.22
CA SER A 13 34.03 21.23 35.46
C SER A 13 34.39 21.07 33.97
N LEU A 14 33.45 21.33 33.07
CA LEU A 14 33.21 22.68 32.54
C LEU A 14 32.03 22.67 31.54
N ILE A 15 30.99 23.41 31.87
CA ILE A 15 30.31 24.41 31.03
C ILE A 15 30.37 24.16 29.51
N GLY A 16 29.23 23.76 28.94
CA GLY A 16 28.97 23.66 27.51
C GLY A 16 27.48 23.82 27.22
N LEU A 17 26.94 24.97 27.57
CA LEU A 17 25.58 25.41 27.28
C LEU A 17 25.42 25.65 25.77
N ILE A 18 24.27 25.25 25.21
CA ILE A 18 23.68 25.71 23.93
C ILE A 18 24.39 25.27 22.64
N THR A 19 23.94 24.17 22.04
CA THR A 19 23.35 24.16 20.69
C THR A 19 22.82 22.76 20.40
N GLY A 20 21.50 22.59 20.54
CA GLY A 20 20.80 21.39 20.11
C GLY A 20 20.75 21.31 18.58
N ILE A 21 21.85 20.93 17.95
CA ILE A 21 21.84 20.52 16.53
C ILE A 21 21.47 19.04 16.54
N LYS A 22 20.16 18.76 16.46
CA LYS A 22 19.68 17.41 16.18
C LYS A 22 20.28 16.97 14.83
N PRO A 23 20.83 15.75 14.71
CA PRO A 23 21.29 15.28 13.41
C PRO A 23 20.11 15.34 12.44
N VAL A 24 20.34 16.00 11.30
CA VAL A 24 19.39 16.01 10.18
C VAL A 24 19.23 14.56 9.74
N MET A 25 18.14 13.95 10.19
CA MET A 25 17.74 12.62 9.80
C MET A 25 17.32 12.74 8.33
N GLU A 26 18.20 12.34 7.42
CA GLU A 26 17.95 12.30 6.00
C GLU A 26 16.77 11.34 5.76
N ILE A 27 15.57 11.90 5.58
CA ILE A 27 14.40 11.14 5.18
C ILE A 27 14.65 10.70 3.74
N ARG A 28 15.28 9.53 3.56
CA ARG A 28 15.32 8.86 2.27
C ARG A 28 13.87 8.65 1.86
N ARG A 29 13.37 9.46 0.91
CA ARG A 29 12.07 9.23 0.27
C ARG A 29 12.14 7.87 -0.38
N GLU A 30 11.56 6.88 0.28
CA GLU A 30 11.39 5.54 -0.27
C GLU A 30 10.72 5.68 -1.65
N ARG A 31 11.39 5.19 -2.70
CA ARG A 31 10.84 5.21 -4.05
C ARG A 31 9.53 4.43 -4.02
N ARG A 32 8.42 5.15 -4.14
CA ARG A 32 7.10 4.53 -4.31
C ARG A 32 7.20 3.59 -5.51
N LYS A 33 6.85 2.32 -5.31
CA LYS A 33 6.80 1.32 -6.39
C LYS A 33 6.04 1.94 -7.58
N PRO A 34 6.54 1.78 -8.82
CA PRO A 34 5.84 2.29 -9.99
C PRO A 34 4.40 1.77 -9.95
N GLY A 35 3.44 2.66 -10.19
CA GLY A 35 2.03 2.30 -10.20
C GLY A 35 1.77 1.15 -11.19
N ARG A 36 0.66 0.44 -11.00
CA ARG A 36 0.18 -0.55 -11.96
C ARG A 36 0.17 0.07 -13.38
N PRO A 37 0.56 -0.67 -14.44
CA PRO A 37 0.46 -0.20 -15.81
C PRO A 37 -0.91 0.43 -16.08
N ALA A 38 -0.91 1.58 -16.76
CA ALA A 38 -2.14 2.30 -17.07
C ALA A 38 -3.06 1.40 -17.91
N LYS A 39 -4.32 1.28 -17.49
CA LYS A 39 -5.29 0.40 -18.14
C LYS A 39 -5.94 1.08 -19.36
N GLY A 40 -5.13 1.42 -20.37
CA GLY A 40 -5.55 2.09 -21.59
C GLY A 40 -5.89 3.58 -21.41
N ASP A 41 -6.55 4.15 -22.42
CA ASP A 41 -6.93 5.56 -22.46
C ASP A 41 -8.08 5.86 -21.47
N ARG A 42 -7.79 6.63 -20.42
CA ARG A 42 -8.76 7.00 -19.37
C ARG A 42 -8.45 8.36 -18.77
N VAL A 43 -9.50 9.08 -18.39
CA VAL A 43 -9.42 10.33 -17.62
C VAL A 43 -9.80 10.07 -16.15
N PHE A 44 -9.03 10.63 -15.20
CA PHE A 44 -9.36 10.54 -13.78
C PHE A 44 -10.48 11.51 -13.40
N THR A 45 -11.57 10.99 -12.84
CA THR A 45 -12.77 11.79 -12.51
C THR A 45 -12.99 12.03 -11.00
N GLY A 46 -12.24 11.36 -10.11
CA GLY A 46 -12.22 11.59 -8.65
C GLY A 46 -13.55 12.00 -7.98
N VAL A 47 -14.47 11.06 -7.73
CA VAL A 47 -15.78 11.35 -7.11
C VAL A 47 -15.87 10.90 -5.64
N ARG A 48 -16.69 11.60 -4.85
CA ARG A 48 -17.05 11.17 -3.48
C ARG A 48 -18.37 10.41 -3.51
N LEU A 49 -18.41 9.24 -2.90
CA LEU A 49 -19.60 8.40 -2.77
C LEU A 49 -20.06 8.33 -1.31
N PRO A 50 -21.38 8.25 -1.04
CA PRO A 50 -21.92 7.77 0.23
C PRO A 50 -21.25 6.46 0.70
N ARG A 51 -21.15 6.29 2.02
CA ARG A 51 -20.41 5.16 2.61
C ARG A 51 -21.02 3.82 2.22
N GLU A 52 -22.35 3.70 2.24
CA GLU A 52 -23.01 2.45 1.84
C GLU A 52 -22.71 2.04 0.40
N TYR A 53 -22.66 2.99 -0.54
CA TYR A 53 -22.36 2.70 -1.95
C TYR A 53 -20.94 2.24 -2.13
N ARG A 54 -19.99 2.86 -1.41
CA ARG A 54 -18.60 2.41 -1.41
C ARG A 54 -18.48 0.99 -0.86
N ALA A 55 -19.15 0.69 0.26
CA ALA A 55 -19.14 -0.64 0.86
C ALA A 55 -19.75 -1.71 -0.07
N ALA A 56 -20.85 -1.39 -0.74
CA ALA A 56 -21.48 -2.27 -1.72
C ALA A 56 -20.55 -2.54 -2.92
N ALA A 57 -19.91 -1.50 -3.46
CA ALA A 57 -18.95 -1.65 -4.56
C ALA A 57 -17.73 -2.48 -4.14
N GLU A 58 -17.26 -2.35 -2.90
CA GLU A 58 -16.19 -3.19 -2.34
C GLU A 58 -16.60 -4.65 -2.18
N ALA A 59 -17.84 -4.92 -1.76
CA ALA A 59 -18.34 -6.29 -1.68
C ALA A 59 -18.41 -6.97 -3.06
N LEU A 60 -18.90 -6.25 -4.08
CA LEU A 60 -18.92 -6.72 -5.47
C LEU A 60 -17.49 -6.95 -5.99
N ALA A 61 -16.57 -6.01 -5.73
CA ALA A 61 -15.18 -6.12 -6.16
C ALA A 61 -14.51 -7.37 -5.59
N ARG A 62 -14.74 -7.68 -4.30
CA ARG A 62 -14.22 -8.91 -3.67
C ARG A 62 -14.83 -10.17 -4.28
N ARG A 63 -16.14 -10.19 -4.49
CA ARG A 63 -16.85 -11.33 -5.09
C ARG A 63 -16.34 -11.63 -6.51
N ASP A 64 -16.15 -10.58 -7.31
CA ASP A 64 -15.84 -10.70 -8.74
C ASP A 64 -14.32 -10.73 -9.01
N GLY A 65 -13.47 -10.58 -7.98
CA GLY A 65 -12.01 -10.52 -8.11
C GLY A 65 -11.50 -9.27 -8.83
N LEU A 66 -12.22 -8.15 -8.69
CA LEU A 66 -12.03 -6.89 -9.40
C LEU A 66 -11.57 -5.76 -8.47
N ASP A 67 -11.10 -4.65 -9.07
CA ASP A 67 -10.89 -3.40 -8.35
C ASP A 67 -12.23 -2.65 -8.21
N VAL A 68 -12.42 -1.89 -7.12
CA VAL A 68 -13.64 -1.07 -6.90
C VAL A 68 -13.93 -0.15 -8.07
N THR A 69 -12.89 0.46 -8.65
CA THR A 69 -13.03 1.35 -9.81
C THR A 69 -13.51 0.63 -11.06
N ASP A 70 -13.16 -0.65 -11.24
CA ASP A 70 -13.60 -1.44 -12.39
C ASP A 70 -15.08 -1.84 -12.23
N VAL A 71 -15.51 -2.17 -11.01
CA VAL A 71 -16.93 -2.38 -10.68
C VAL A 71 -17.74 -1.12 -10.98
N VAL A 72 -17.27 0.04 -10.51
CA VAL A 72 -17.95 1.33 -10.78
C VAL A 72 -17.99 1.62 -12.29
N THR A 73 -16.89 1.38 -13.01
CA THR A 73 -16.85 1.55 -14.48
C THR A 73 -17.88 0.67 -15.17
N ARG A 74 -18.00 -0.60 -14.76
CA ARG A 74 -19.02 -1.52 -15.27
C ARG A 74 -20.44 -1.00 -15.02
N MET A 75 -20.76 -0.63 -13.79
CA MET A 75 -22.10 -0.13 -13.44
C MET A 75 -22.47 1.12 -14.23
N VAL A 76 -21.53 2.05 -14.39
CA VAL A 76 -21.72 3.26 -15.21
C VAL A 76 -21.94 2.88 -16.67
N GLY A 77 -21.10 2.00 -17.23
CA GLY A 77 -21.23 1.50 -18.60
C GLY A 77 -22.59 0.84 -18.87
N GLU A 78 -23.01 -0.07 -17.98
CA GLU A 78 -24.32 -0.73 -18.02
C GLU A 78 -25.47 0.29 -18.00
N SER A 79 -25.43 1.26 -17.09
CA SER A 79 -26.49 2.28 -16.98
C SER A 79 -26.59 3.21 -18.19
N LEU A 80 -25.48 3.41 -18.90
CA LEU A 80 -25.41 4.26 -20.08
C LEU A 80 -25.57 3.48 -21.40
N GLY A 81 -25.68 2.14 -21.35
CA GLY A 81 -25.70 1.29 -22.54
C GLY A 81 -24.38 1.31 -23.33
N LEU A 82 -23.26 1.61 -22.68
CA LEU A 82 -21.94 1.66 -23.30
C LEU A 82 -21.24 0.28 -23.21
N PRO A 83 -20.35 -0.04 -24.18
CA PRO A 83 -19.60 -1.28 -24.14
C PRO A 83 -18.73 -1.35 -22.88
N ILE A 84 -18.83 -2.48 -22.17
CA ILE A 84 -18.10 -2.71 -20.93
C ILE A 84 -16.75 -3.34 -21.30
N PRO A 85 -15.62 -2.78 -20.83
CA PRO A 85 -14.31 -3.36 -21.09
C PRO A 85 -14.11 -4.72 -20.39
N ASP A 86 -13.40 -5.65 -21.05
CA ASP A 86 -13.23 -7.03 -20.56
C ASP A 86 -12.62 -7.13 -19.16
N TYR A 87 -11.69 -6.23 -18.81
CA TYR A 87 -11.07 -6.20 -17.48
C TYR A 87 -12.04 -5.81 -16.34
N CYS A 88 -13.23 -5.32 -16.67
CA CYS A 88 -14.29 -5.03 -15.71
C CYS A 88 -15.25 -6.22 -15.49
N LEU A 89 -15.08 -7.31 -16.22
CA LEU A 89 -15.91 -8.50 -16.09
C LEU A 89 -15.40 -9.39 -14.94
N PRO A 90 -16.29 -10.13 -14.24
CA PRO A 90 -15.88 -11.03 -13.19
C PRO A 90 -14.84 -12.03 -13.69
N LYS A 91 -13.76 -12.19 -12.93
CA LYS A 91 -12.75 -13.18 -13.30
C LYS A 91 -13.35 -14.57 -13.12
N PRO A 92 -13.18 -15.48 -14.10
CA PRO A 92 -13.54 -16.86 -13.89
C PRO A 92 -12.78 -17.37 -12.66
N THR A 93 -13.47 -18.08 -11.77
CA THR A 93 -12.83 -18.82 -10.68
C THR A 93 -12.04 -19.95 -11.32
N SER A 94 -10.81 -19.66 -11.74
CA SER A 94 -9.87 -20.67 -12.19
C SER A 94 -9.57 -21.56 -10.98
N GLN A 95 -10.25 -22.70 -10.90
CA GLN A 95 -9.69 -23.86 -10.21
C GLN A 95 -8.35 -24.11 -10.89
N GLN A 96 -7.24 -23.78 -10.22
CA GLN A 96 -5.91 -24.07 -10.74
C GLN A 96 -5.84 -25.58 -10.95
N GLU A 97 -5.90 -26.02 -12.21
CA GLU A 97 -5.38 -27.33 -12.57
C GLU A 97 -3.88 -27.32 -12.23
N GLU A 98 -3.51 -28.17 -11.29
CA GLU A 98 -2.15 -28.39 -10.84
C GLU A 98 -1.30 -28.70 -12.07
N LEU A 99 -0.44 -27.77 -12.49
CA LEU A 99 0.48 -28.05 -13.59
C LEU A 99 1.36 -29.22 -13.16
N PRO A 100 1.37 -30.36 -13.90
CA PRO A 100 2.24 -31.47 -13.55
C PRO A 100 3.68 -30.98 -13.64
N LEU A 101 4.35 -30.89 -12.50
CA LEU A 101 5.80 -30.73 -12.43
C LEU A 101 6.40 -31.95 -13.10
N ASN A 102 6.70 -31.83 -14.38
CA ASN A 102 7.40 -32.84 -15.13
C ASN A 102 8.66 -33.20 -14.34
N LYS A 103 8.78 -34.47 -13.98
CA LYS A 103 10.00 -35.07 -13.46
C LYS A 103 11.08 -34.80 -14.49
N ALA A 104 11.92 -33.79 -14.23
CA ALA A 104 13.20 -33.68 -14.92
C ALA A 104 14.01 -34.91 -14.49
N SER A 105 14.17 -35.84 -15.44
CA SER A 105 15.03 -37.01 -15.31
C SER A 105 16.50 -36.64 -15.36
#